data_AF-A0A4R8RMI8-F1
#
_entry.id   AF-A0A4R8RMI8-F1
#
_cell.length_a   1.000
_cell.length_b   1.000
_cell.length_c   1.000
_cell.angle_alpha   90.00
_cell.angle_beta   90.00
_cell.angle_gamma   90.00
#
_symmetry.space_group_name_H-M   'P 1'
#
loop_
_entity.id
_entity.type
_entity.pdbx_description
1 polymer ?
#
loop_
_entity_poly.entity_id
_entity_poly.type
_entity_poly.pdbx_seq_one_letter_code
_entity_poly.pdbx_strand_id
1 'polypeptide(L)'
;MRSFAVLSLLVSLAMAGPVEINKRAGEPVSAQITRVGNTGVKVTLTNTGTDSIKLFVPGTILDPAPVEKVTVISSNSISVPFDGVRLRLAPPDLITGDSFKTIAPKEVLNLSFDFGQMHDLTAGGNYDITAVSSIPYAKGGSTKIEGYIPIMSNTLSVKNVNGTQAGITRRDFHLEAKRVAVQAGCTRQQNTMVNDALIHCTNLATDAARAAVNNEKKMKEYFKTFSNDARRAVSLTMTKVANECRSRLATQSVSSLYCTDVYSSCKDGVLAYTVPSLKYMVNCPLYFNRLPSLTKTCHAQDQATTTLHEMTHLTQIRGTLDWGVYGYDAIKTLPSEKNLFHADTFCLFANSVNIGSKC
;
A
#
# COMPACT_ATOMS: atom_id res chain seq x y z
N MET A 1 46.82 36.34 -19.36
CA MET A 1 46.89 34.95 -18.86
C MET A 1 46.28 34.90 -17.46
N ARG A 2 45.03 34.43 -17.34
CA ARG A 2 44.42 34.02 -16.06
C ARG A 2 43.53 32.83 -16.36
N SER A 3 43.98 31.66 -15.93
CA SER A 3 43.39 30.36 -16.19
C SER A 3 42.13 30.17 -15.33
N PHE A 4 41.02 29.77 -15.96
CA PHE A 4 39.84 29.26 -15.27
C PHE A 4 40.12 27.84 -14.80
N ALA A 5 40.10 27.61 -13.49
CA ALA A 5 40.08 26.27 -12.91
C ALA A 5 38.65 25.72 -12.97
N VAL A 6 38.41 24.80 -13.90
CA VAL A 6 37.17 24.01 -13.94
C VAL A 6 37.33 22.88 -12.92
N LEU A 7 36.56 22.95 -11.83
CA LEU A 7 36.48 21.90 -10.83
C LEU A 7 35.56 20.79 -11.39
N SER A 8 36.16 19.75 -11.97
CA SER A 8 35.45 18.56 -12.43
C SER A 8 34.95 17.75 -11.23
N LEU A 9 33.65 17.82 -10.94
CA LEU A 9 32.97 16.89 -10.03
C LEU A 9 32.89 15.52 -10.72
N LEU A 10 33.80 14.61 -10.35
CA LEU A 10 33.65 13.19 -10.58
C LEU A 10 32.49 12.67 -9.72
N VAL A 11 31.30 12.62 -10.31
CA VAL A 11 30.18 11.86 -9.74
C VAL A 11 30.51 10.38 -9.94
N SER A 12 30.92 9.71 -8.86
CA SER A 12 30.97 8.26 -8.81
C SER A 12 29.54 7.72 -8.84
N LEU A 13 29.03 7.44 -10.04
CA LEU A 13 27.90 6.53 -10.21
C LEU A 13 28.37 5.16 -9.72
N ALA A 14 27.99 4.81 -8.50
CA ALA A 14 27.98 3.43 -8.06
C ALA A 14 26.97 2.70 -8.95
N MET A 15 27.48 2.08 -10.03
CA MET A 15 26.75 1.10 -10.80
C MET A 15 26.44 -0.06 -9.85
N ALA A 16 25.23 -0.08 -9.31
CA ALA A 16 24.68 -1.31 -8.77
C ALA A 16 24.54 -2.26 -9.96
N GLY A 17 25.52 -3.17 -10.12
CA GLY A 17 25.38 -4.29 -11.03
C GLY A 17 24.10 -5.06 -10.69
N PRO A 18 23.59 -5.89 -11.62
CA PRO A 18 22.49 -6.78 -11.30
C PRO A 18 22.91 -7.61 -10.09
N VAL A 19 22.23 -7.41 -8.96
CA VAL A 19 22.38 -8.31 -7.83
C VAL A 19 21.89 -9.64 -8.37
N GLU A 20 22.80 -10.56 -8.66
CA GLU A 20 22.47 -11.97 -8.74
C GLU A 20 22.00 -12.38 -7.35
N ILE A 21 20.69 -12.23 -7.11
CA ILE A 21 20.06 -12.72 -5.90
C ILE A 21 19.92 -14.22 -6.09
N ASN A 22 21.01 -14.92 -5.80
CA ASN A 22 20.98 -16.35 -5.55
C ASN A 22 19.82 -16.63 -4.60
N LYS A 23 18.92 -17.51 -5.04
CA LYS A 23 17.84 -18.14 -4.26
C LYS A 23 18.36 -18.38 -2.84
N ARG A 24 17.91 -17.60 -1.85
CA ARG A 24 18.39 -17.79 -0.47
C ARG A 24 17.89 -19.16 -0.01
N ALA A 25 18.81 -20.11 0.15
CA ALA A 25 18.51 -21.39 0.76
C ALA A 25 17.92 -21.12 2.16
N GLY A 26 16.70 -21.60 2.42
CA GLY A 26 16.04 -21.50 3.73
C GLY A 26 14.78 -20.63 3.81
N GLU A 27 14.35 -19.94 2.75
CA GLU A 27 13.04 -19.28 2.78
C GLU A 27 11.89 -20.30 2.70
N PRO A 28 10.87 -20.22 3.56
CA PRO A 28 9.83 -21.25 3.70
C PRO A 28 8.82 -21.27 2.53
N VAL A 29 8.81 -20.22 1.70
CA VAL A 29 7.97 -20.13 0.51
C VAL A 29 8.80 -19.63 -0.66
N SER A 30 8.86 -20.41 -1.75
CA SER A 30 9.50 -19.97 -3.00
C SER A 30 8.46 -19.47 -3.99
N ALA A 31 8.78 -18.39 -4.72
CA ALA A 31 7.92 -17.82 -5.75
C ALA A 31 8.56 -17.92 -7.15
N GLN A 32 7.74 -18.20 -8.15
CA GLN A 32 8.13 -18.12 -9.56
C GLN A 32 7.03 -17.46 -10.36
N ILE A 33 7.39 -16.62 -11.32
CA ILE A 33 6.46 -15.90 -12.19
C ILE A 33 6.73 -16.27 -13.66
N THR A 34 5.65 -16.54 -14.37
CA THR A 34 5.65 -16.92 -15.79
C THR A 34 4.61 -16.12 -16.57
N ARG A 35 4.87 -15.87 -17.86
CA ARG A 35 3.99 -15.08 -18.73
C ARG A 35 2.84 -15.92 -19.26
N VAL A 36 1.66 -15.33 -19.37
CA VAL A 36 0.47 -15.85 -20.04
C VAL A 36 -0.09 -14.79 -20.99
N GLY A 37 -0.07 -15.03 -22.30
CA GLY A 37 -0.61 -14.08 -23.28
C GLY A 37 0.17 -12.75 -23.33
N ASN A 38 -0.55 -11.63 -23.54
CA ASN A 38 0.07 -10.32 -23.70
C ASN A 38 0.70 -9.83 -22.37
N THR A 39 -0.13 -9.61 -21.36
CA THR A 39 0.22 -9.04 -20.04
C THR A 39 -0.27 -9.90 -18.87
N GLY A 40 -0.85 -11.07 -19.15
CA GLY A 40 -1.21 -12.05 -18.13
C GLY A 40 0.04 -12.70 -17.54
N VAL A 41 -0.05 -13.09 -16.28
CA VAL A 41 1.00 -13.78 -15.55
C VAL A 41 0.42 -14.88 -14.67
N LYS A 42 1.21 -15.92 -14.49
CA LYS A 42 0.97 -16.99 -13.53
C LYS A 42 2.09 -17.00 -12.51
N VAL A 43 1.74 -16.90 -11.23
CA VAL A 43 2.65 -17.00 -10.10
C VAL A 43 2.45 -18.35 -9.41
N THR A 44 3.54 -19.06 -9.19
CA THR A 44 3.57 -20.28 -8.37
C THR A 44 4.25 -19.99 -7.03
N LEU A 45 3.52 -20.21 -5.94
CA LEU A 45 4.07 -20.17 -4.58
C LEU A 45 4.15 -21.59 -4.05
N THR A 46 5.33 -22.02 -3.60
CA THR A 46 5.55 -23.37 -3.08
C THR A 46 5.99 -23.31 -1.63
N ASN A 47 5.31 -24.04 -0.74
CA ASN A 47 5.81 -24.27 0.61
C ASN A 47 7.03 -25.21 0.54
N THR A 48 8.22 -24.67 0.75
CA THR A 48 9.47 -25.44 0.68
C THR A 48 9.78 -26.16 1.99
N GLY A 49 9.07 -25.84 3.07
CA GLY A 49 9.24 -26.39 4.40
C GLY A 49 8.63 -27.78 4.62
N THR A 50 8.60 -28.17 5.89
CA THR A 50 8.06 -29.45 6.38
C THR A 50 6.74 -29.32 7.15
N ASP A 51 6.35 -28.09 7.51
CA ASP A 51 5.13 -27.78 8.24
C ASP A 51 4.14 -26.99 7.38
N SER A 52 2.85 -27.09 7.72
CA SER A 52 1.83 -26.25 7.10
C SER A 52 1.99 -24.79 7.52
N ILE A 53 1.86 -23.88 6.56
CA ILE A 53 1.96 -22.43 6.78
C ILE A 53 0.60 -21.80 6.53
N LYS A 54 0.13 -20.95 7.43
CA LYS A 54 -1.12 -20.19 7.27
C LYS A 54 -0.80 -18.75 6.88
N LEU A 55 -0.94 -18.45 5.60
CA LEU A 55 -0.58 -17.17 4.99
C LEU A 55 -1.76 -16.20 5.01
N PHE A 56 -1.51 -14.96 5.42
CA PHE A 56 -2.51 -13.90 5.37
C PHE A 56 -2.74 -13.47 3.90
N VAL A 57 -4.00 -13.30 3.51
CA VAL A 57 -4.41 -13.06 2.11
C VAL A 57 -4.54 -11.58 1.79
N PRO A 58 -5.33 -10.76 2.53
CA PRO A 58 -5.59 -9.36 2.15
C PRO A 58 -4.32 -8.52 1.96
N GLY A 59 -4.28 -7.68 0.93
CA GLY A 59 -3.15 -6.79 0.63
C GLY A 59 -1.85 -7.49 0.20
N THR A 60 -1.86 -8.82 0.04
CA THR A 60 -0.68 -9.59 -0.39
C THR A 60 -0.81 -10.06 -1.84
N ILE A 61 0.23 -10.75 -2.34
CA ILE A 61 0.18 -11.39 -3.66
C ILE A 61 -0.94 -12.43 -3.81
N LEU A 62 -1.45 -12.97 -2.69
CA LEU A 62 -2.56 -13.92 -2.64
C LEU A 62 -3.92 -13.24 -2.82
N ASP A 63 -4.00 -11.92 -2.61
CA ASP A 63 -5.27 -11.20 -2.61
C ASP A 63 -5.89 -11.22 -4.02
N PRO A 64 -7.15 -11.66 -4.20
CA PRO A 64 -7.83 -11.52 -5.48
C PRO A 64 -8.08 -10.05 -5.87
N ALA A 65 -8.08 -9.13 -4.90
CA ALA A 65 -8.19 -7.71 -5.17
C ALA A 65 -7.02 -7.23 -6.06
N PRO A 66 -7.23 -6.17 -6.83
CA PRO A 66 -6.22 -5.61 -7.71
C PRO A 66 -5.28 -4.69 -6.93
N VAL A 67 -4.56 -5.27 -5.97
CA VAL A 67 -3.47 -4.66 -5.21
C VAL A 67 -2.15 -4.77 -5.98
N GLU A 68 -1.11 -4.08 -5.54
CA GLU A 68 0.20 -4.14 -6.18
C GLU A 68 0.91 -5.46 -5.87
N LYS A 69 0.96 -6.36 -6.86
CA LYS A 69 1.53 -7.71 -6.74
C LYS A 69 2.95 -7.83 -7.29
N VAL A 70 3.31 -6.95 -8.23
CA VAL A 70 4.60 -6.95 -8.92
C VAL A 70 5.10 -5.52 -9.08
N THR A 71 6.41 -5.36 -9.05
CA THR A 71 7.07 -4.17 -9.60
C THR A 71 7.23 -4.34 -11.10
N VAL A 72 6.95 -3.30 -11.87
CA VAL A 72 7.06 -3.28 -13.34
C VAL A 72 8.06 -2.22 -13.75
N ILE A 73 9.09 -2.63 -14.49
CA ILE A 73 10.17 -1.76 -14.96
C ILE A 73 10.18 -1.79 -16.49
N SER A 74 10.10 -0.62 -17.12
CA SER A 74 10.22 -0.49 -18.57
C SER A 74 11.65 -0.72 -19.06
N SER A 75 11.83 -0.94 -20.37
CA SER A 75 13.16 -1.04 -21.00
C SER A 75 14.12 0.11 -20.68
N ASN A 76 13.59 1.28 -20.31
CA ASN A 76 14.38 2.46 -19.95
C ASN A 76 14.73 2.51 -18.46
N SER A 77 14.55 1.41 -17.72
CA SER A 77 14.74 1.32 -16.27
C SER A 77 13.82 2.24 -15.46
N ILE A 78 12.70 2.68 -16.05
CA ILE A 78 11.70 3.50 -15.37
C ILE A 78 10.61 2.57 -14.82
N SER A 79 10.35 2.68 -13.51
CA SER A 79 9.23 2.00 -12.87
C SER A 79 7.91 2.50 -13.46
N VAL A 80 7.08 1.57 -13.96
CA VAL A 80 5.73 1.88 -14.41
C VAL A 80 4.84 1.99 -13.17
N PRO A 81 4.21 3.14 -12.90
CA PRO A 81 3.39 3.31 -11.70
C PRO A 81 2.24 2.30 -11.64
N PHE A 82 1.95 1.83 -10.43
CA PHE A 82 0.76 1.05 -10.13
C PHE A 82 -0.44 1.99 -9.91
N ASP A 83 -1.58 1.65 -10.49
CA ASP A 83 -2.78 2.50 -10.50
C ASP A 83 -4.04 1.81 -9.93
N GLY A 84 -3.87 0.65 -9.32
CA GLY A 84 -4.92 -0.14 -8.69
C GLY A 84 -5.27 0.27 -7.26
N VAL A 85 -5.70 -0.71 -6.49
CA VAL A 85 -6.27 -0.52 -5.15
C VAL A 85 -5.16 -0.56 -4.09
N ARG A 86 -5.23 0.39 -3.16
CA ARG A 86 -4.46 0.43 -1.90
C ARG A 86 -5.42 0.14 -0.75
N LEU A 87 -5.03 -0.68 0.22
CA LEU A 87 -5.94 -1.21 1.24
C LEU A 87 -5.49 -0.79 2.64
N ARG A 88 -6.41 -0.31 3.47
CA ARG A 88 -6.25 -0.33 4.92
C ARG A 88 -6.75 -1.65 5.48
N LEU A 89 -5.84 -2.42 6.07
CA LEU A 89 -6.18 -3.69 6.71
C LEU A 89 -6.62 -3.55 8.16
N ALA A 90 -7.48 -4.46 8.59
CA ALA A 90 -8.01 -4.55 9.94
C ALA A 90 -6.94 -4.97 10.96
N PRO A 91 -7.08 -4.60 12.25
CA PRO A 91 -6.15 -4.97 13.28
C PRO A 91 -6.36 -6.45 13.67
N PRO A 92 -5.35 -7.10 14.29
CA PRO A 92 -5.37 -8.55 14.53
C PRO A 92 -6.62 -9.11 15.21
N ASP A 93 -7.25 -8.34 16.10
CA ASP A 93 -8.46 -8.72 16.83
C ASP A 93 -9.74 -8.74 15.96
N LEU A 94 -9.71 -8.13 14.77
CA LEU A 94 -10.79 -8.16 13.80
C LEU A 94 -10.54 -9.14 12.64
N ILE A 95 -9.35 -9.78 12.60
CA ILE A 95 -8.99 -10.72 11.55
C ILE A 95 -9.62 -12.10 11.86
N THR A 96 -10.33 -12.65 10.88
CA THR A 96 -10.98 -13.98 10.98
C THR A 96 -10.14 -15.05 10.27
N GLY A 97 -10.56 -16.32 10.38
CA GLY A 97 -9.94 -17.42 9.66
C GLY A 97 -9.97 -17.26 8.13
N ASP A 98 -10.99 -16.57 7.61
CA ASP A 98 -11.22 -16.37 6.18
C ASP A 98 -10.21 -15.41 5.53
N SER A 99 -9.52 -14.60 6.33
CA SER A 99 -8.39 -13.77 5.87
C SER A 99 -7.10 -14.56 5.63
N PHE A 100 -7.11 -15.89 5.75
CA PHE A 100 -5.92 -16.72 5.60
C PHE A 100 -6.10 -17.87 4.63
N LYS A 101 -5.00 -18.22 3.96
CA LYS A 101 -4.85 -19.43 3.15
C LYS A 101 -3.78 -20.33 3.77
N THR A 102 -4.16 -21.54 4.15
CA THR A 102 -3.18 -22.56 4.56
C THR A 102 -2.59 -23.25 3.34
N ILE A 103 -1.27 -23.45 3.37
CA ILE A 103 -0.50 -24.25 2.41
C ILE A 103 0.19 -25.40 3.15
N ALA A 104 -0.09 -26.63 2.74
CA ALA A 104 0.56 -27.82 3.27
C ALA A 104 2.04 -27.88 2.83
N PRO A 105 2.87 -28.70 3.49
CA PRO A 105 4.25 -28.93 3.07
C PRO A 105 4.30 -29.36 1.60
N LYS A 106 5.17 -28.74 0.80
CA LYS A 106 5.34 -28.99 -0.64
C LYS A 106 4.13 -28.66 -1.52
N GLU A 107 3.05 -28.11 -0.95
CA GLU A 107 1.91 -27.65 -1.75
C GLU A 107 2.32 -26.48 -2.64
N VAL A 108 1.80 -26.48 -3.87
CA VAL A 108 2.01 -25.43 -4.88
C VAL A 108 0.71 -24.68 -5.10
N LEU A 109 0.67 -23.43 -4.69
CA LEU A 109 -0.40 -22.51 -5.06
C LEU A 109 -0.12 -21.90 -6.42
N ASN A 110 -1.16 -21.85 -7.25
CA ASN A 110 -1.12 -21.21 -8.56
C ASN A 110 -2.05 -19.99 -8.53
N LEU A 111 -1.49 -18.83 -8.81
CA LEU A 111 -2.20 -17.56 -8.87
C LEU A 111 -2.08 -17.01 -10.29
N SER A 112 -3.14 -16.39 -10.80
CA SER A 112 -3.12 -15.74 -12.11
C SER A 112 -3.66 -14.32 -11.97
N PHE A 113 -3.01 -13.38 -12.63
CA PHE A 113 -3.49 -12.01 -12.76
C PHE A 113 -2.91 -11.39 -14.04
N ASP A 114 -3.39 -10.21 -14.42
CA ASP A 114 -2.87 -9.46 -15.56
C ASP A 114 -2.34 -8.12 -15.06
N PHE A 115 -1.02 -7.92 -15.12
CA PHE A 115 -0.41 -6.70 -14.60
C PHE A 115 -0.74 -5.47 -15.48
N GLY A 116 -1.13 -5.69 -16.74
CA GLY A 116 -1.64 -4.63 -17.62
C GLY A 116 -2.99 -4.07 -17.18
N GLN A 117 -3.69 -4.71 -16.24
CA GLN A 117 -4.87 -4.12 -15.62
C GLN A 117 -4.53 -2.94 -14.70
N MET A 118 -3.31 -2.92 -14.14
CA MET A 118 -2.91 -2.02 -13.04
C MET A 118 -1.70 -1.13 -13.34
N HIS A 119 -1.15 -1.26 -14.55
CA HIS A 119 -0.01 -0.52 -15.01
C HIS A 119 -0.32 -0.02 -16.42
N ASP A 120 0.00 1.24 -16.71
CA ASP A 120 -0.15 1.79 -18.06
C ASP A 120 0.97 1.28 -18.97
N LEU A 121 0.62 0.29 -19.79
CA LEU A 121 1.53 -0.33 -20.77
C LEU A 121 1.15 0.05 -22.20
N THR A 122 0.42 1.15 -22.40
CA THR A 122 -0.04 1.59 -23.73
C THR A 122 1.10 1.90 -24.70
N ALA A 123 2.28 2.25 -24.18
CA ALA A 123 3.50 2.41 -24.98
C ALA A 123 3.97 1.09 -25.63
N GLY A 124 3.58 -0.06 -25.09
CA GLY A 124 4.06 -1.37 -25.55
C GLY A 124 5.56 -1.57 -25.32
N GLY A 125 6.11 -2.63 -25.92
CA GLY A 125 7.54 -2.93 -25.84
C GLY A 125 7.90 -3.90 -24.72
N ASN A 126 9.08 -3.75 -24.12
CA ASN A 126 9.64 -4.71 -23.18
C ASN A 126 9.53 -4.20 -21.74
N TYR A 127 9.16 -5.10 -20.84
CA TYR A 127 9.06 -4.82 -19.41
C TYR A 127 9.68 -5.97 -18.61
N ASP A 128 10.36 -5.63 -17.53
CA ASP A 128 10.79 -6.58 -16.51
C ASP A 128 9.84 -6.50 -15.33
N ILE A 129 9.38 -7.66 -14.86
CA ILE A 129 8.49 -7.75 -13.71
C ILE A 129 9.07 -8.68 -12.64
N THR A 130 8.92 -8.27 -11.39
CA THR A 130 9.36 -9.06 -10.22
C THR A 130 8.34 -8.91 -9.09
N ALA A 131 7.98 -10.02 -8.45
CA ALA A 131 7.22 -9.99 -7.21
C ALA A 131 8.21 -9.89 -6.04
N VAL A 132 8.18 -8.77 -5.32
CA VAL A 132 8.94 -8.56 -4.08
C VAL A 132 7.98 -8.05 -3.02
N SER A 133 7.70 -8.87 -2.01
CA SER A 133 6.76 -8.52 -0.94
C SER A 133 7.08 -9.28 0.36
N SER A 134 6.25 -9.11 1.37
CA SER A 134 6.28 -9.94 2.57
C SER A 134 4.85 -10.36 2.93
N ILE A 135 4.65 -11.62 3.28
CA ILE A 135 3.34 -12.16 3.64
C ILE A 135 3.31 -12.40 5.15
N PRO A 136 2.39 -11.75 5.90
CA PRO A 136 2.16 -12.09 7.29
C PRO A 136 1.70 -13.55 7.41
N TYR A 137 2.16 -14.27 8.44
CA TYR A 137 1.73 -15.65 8.66
C TYR A 137 1.31 -15.90 10.11
N ALA A 138 0.43 -16.89 10.27
CA ALA A 138 -0.03 -17.40 11.55
C ALA A 138 0.31 -18.89 11.70
N LYS A 139 0.29 -19.39 12.94
CA LYS A 139 0.34 -20.82 13.24
C LYS A 139 -1.02 -21.48 12.98
N GLY A 140 -1.01 -22.79 12.73
CA GLY A 140 -2.24 -23.58 12.60
C GLY A 140 -3.17 -23.38 13.80
N GLY A 141 -4.47 -23.18 13.53
CA GLY A 141 -5.48 -22.93 14.57
C GLY A 141 -5.52 -21.52 15.15
N SER A 142 -4.64 -20.60 14.74
CA SER A 142 -4.61 -19.20 15.20
C SER A 142 -4.89 -18.21 14.06
N THR A 143 -5.36 -17.00 14.42
CA THR A 143 -5.40 -15.81 13.53
C THR A 143 -4.37 -14.76 13.94
N LYS A 144 -3.61 -15.01 15.01
CA LYS A 144 -2.53 -14.14 15.45
C LYS A 144 -1.35 -14.24 14.48
N ILE A 145 -0.93 -13.09 13.95
CA ILE A 145 0.26 -12.96 13.12
C ILE A 145 1.49 -13.19 13.99
N GLU A 146 2.33 -14.15 13.61
CA GLU A 146 3.56 -14.52 14.35
C GLU A 146 4.83 -13.96 13.67
N GLY A 147 4.72 -13.51 12.43
CA GLY A 147 5.80 -12.87 11.70
C GLY A 147 5.45 -12.68 10.22
N TYR A 148 6.49 -12.45 9.42
CA TYR A 148 6.38 -12.18 7.99
C TYR A 148 7.33 -13.09 7.21
N ILE A 149 6.85 -13.63 6.10
CA ILE A 149 7.63 -14.43 5.16
C ILE A 149 7.99 -13.54 3.96
N PRO A 150 9.28 -13.27 3.70
CA PRO A 150 9.67 -12.55 2.51
C PRO A 150 9.33 -13.37 1.27
N ILE A 151 8.84 -12.71 0.23
CA ILE A 151 8.54 -13.31 -1.07
C ILE A 151 9.34 -12.59 -2.12
N MET A 152 10.10 -13.36 -2.89
CA MET A 152 10.90 -12.87 -4.00
C MET A 152 10.82 -13.87 -5.15
N SER A 153 10.29 -13.42 -6.29
CA SER A 153 10.27 -14.22 -7.52
C SER A 153 11.55 -14.07 -8.33
N ASN A 154 11.68 -14.86 -9.39
CA ASN A 154 12.53 -14.49 -10.52
C ASN A 154 12.06 -13.15 -11.14
N THR A 155 12.98 -12.45 -11.80
CA THR A 155 12.61 -11.40 -12.76
C THR A 155 12.13 -12.07 -14.04
N LEU A 156 10.97 -11.65 -14.55
CA LEU A 156 10.42 -12.10 -15.83
C LEU A 156 10.47 -10.96 -16.83
N SER A 157 11.25 -11.14 -17.90
CA SER A 157 11.29 -10.21 -19.03
C SER A 157 10.14 -10.49 -19.99
N VAL A 158 9.11 -9.66 -19.93
CA VAL A 158 7.96 -9.66 -20.82
C VAL A 158 8.29 -8.86 -22.08
N LYS A 159 8.63 -9.56 -23.16
CA LYS A 159 9.01 -8.94 -24.44
C LYS A 159 7.82 -8.66 -25.35
N ASN A 160 7.89 -7.63 -26.17
CA ASN A 160 6.92 -7.33 -27.24
C ASN A 160 5.47 -7.23 -26.72
N VAL A 161 5.25 -6.49 -25.63
CA VAL A 161 3.89 -6.15 -25.17
C VAL A 161 3.20 -5.33 -26.26
N ASN A 162 2.02 -5.79 -26.67
CA ASN A 162 1.13 -5.03 -27.54
C ASN A 162 0.44 -3.94 -26.70
N GLY A 163 0.87 -2.69 -26.90
CA GLY A 163 0.37 -1.55 -26.13
C GLY A 163 -1.11 -1.26 -26.35
N THR A 164 -1.62 -1.47 -27.56
CA THR A 164 -3.07 -1.33 -27.85
C THR A 164 -3.90 -2.33 -27.07
N GLN A 165 -3.49 -3.60 -27.07
CA GLN A 165 -4.19 -4.65 -26.31
C GLN A 165 -4.08 -4.44 -24.79
N ALA A 166 -2.92 -3.97 -24.31
CA ALA A 166 -2.75 -3.63 -22.91
C ALA A 166 -3.64 -2.44 -22.50
N GLY A 167 -3.74 -1.41 -23.36
CA GLY A 167 -4.66 -0.29 -23.16
C GLY A 167 -6.13 -0.70 -23.10
N ILE A 168 -6.54 -1.66 -23.96
CA ILE A 168 -7.89 -2.27 -23.92
C ILE A 168 -8.10 -3.00 -22.59
N THR A 169 -7.15 -3.86 -22.20
CA THR A 169 -7.19 -4.64 -20.95
C THR A 169 -7.37 -3.74 -19.74
N ARG A 170 -6.55 -2.69 -19.64
CA ARG A 170 -6.64 -1.68 -18.58
C ARG A 170 -7.98 -0.97 -18.58
N ARG A 171 -8.40 -0.44 -19.73
CA ARG A 171 -9.67 0.31 -19.86
C ARG A 171 -10.85 -0.55 -19.45
N ASP A 172 -10.95 -1.77 -19.96
CA ASP A 172 -12.09 -2.65 -19.72
C ASP A 172 -12.16 -3.04 -18.24
N PHE A 173 -11.01 -3.32 -17.60
CA PHE A 173 -10.95 -3.57 -16.16
C PHE A 173 -11.49 -2.39 -15.33
N HIS A 174 -11.03 -1.17 -15.60
CA HIS A 174 -11.52 0.00 -14.86
C HIS A 174 -12.97 0.37 -15.22
N LEU A 175 -13.46 0.04 -16.42
CA LEU A 175 -14.86 0.25 -16.80
C LEU A 175 -15.78 -0.75 -16.11
N GLU A 176 -15.41 -2.03 -16.01
CA GLU A 176 -16.17 -3.03 -15.28
C GLU A 176 -16.33 -2.62 -13.83
N ALA A 177 -15.25 -2.15 -13.19
CA ALA A 177 -15.32 -1.67 -11.84
C ALA A 177 -16.24 -0.44 -11.68
N LYS A 178 -16.26 0.48 -12.65
CA LYS A 178 -17.21 1.60 -12.68
C LYS A 178 -18.67 1.18 -12.91
N ARG A 179 -18.93 -0.01 -13.46
CA ARG A 179 -20.28 -0.54 -13.71
C ARG A 179 -20.87 -1.27 -12.50
N VAL A 180 -20.10 -1.48 -11.43
CA VAL A 180 -20.58 -2.07 -10.18
C VAL A 180 -21.48 -1.06 -9.45
N ALA A 181 -22.79 -1.27 -9.58
CA ALA A 181 -23.93 -0.72 -8.84
C ALA A 181 -23.92 0.80 -8.51
N VAL A 182 -24.92 1.52 -9.02
CA VAL A 182 -25.39 2.79 -8.42
C VAL A 182 -25.99 2.43 -7.05
N GLN A 183 -25.14 2.31 -6.04
CA GLN A 183 -25.58 2.14 -4.67
C GLN A 183 -26.04 3.51 -4.14
N ALA A 184 -27.08 3.49 -3.29
CA ALA A 184 -27.39 4.68 -2.50
C ALA A 184 -26.11 5.07 -1.75
N GLY A 185 -25.80 6.37 -1.74
CA GLY A 185 -24.64 6.87 -1.01
C GLY A 185 -24.70 6.53 0.48
N CYS A 186 -23.80 7.12 1.26
CA CYS A 186 -23.78 6.93 2.71
C CYS A 186 -25.19 7.04 3.34
N THR A 187 -25.56 6.05 4.16
CA THR A 187 -26.75 6.19 5.02
C THR A 187 -26.59 7.39 5.95
N ARG A 188 -27.67 7.86 6.58
CA ARG A 188 -27.60 8.98 7.53
C ARG A 188 -26.57 8.73 8.64
N GLN A 189 -26.54 7.53 9.20
CA GLN A 189 -25.60 7.16 10.25
C GLN A 189 -24.16 7.14 9.73
N GLN A 190 -23.91 6.52 8.57
CA GLN A 190 -22.59 6.51 7.96
C GLN A 190 -22.10 7.93 7.64
N ASN A 191 -22.99 8.81 7.17
CA ASN A 191 -22.66 10.22 6.95
C ASN A 191 -22.20 10.91 8.25
N THR A 192 -22.89 10.68 9.38
CA THR A 192 -22.44 11.23 10.67
C THR A 192 -21.05 10.71 11.03
N MET A 193 -20.83 9.40 10.94
CA MET A 193 -19.54 8.78 11.28
C MET A 193 -18.40 9.28 10.39
N VAL A 194 -18.61 9.39 9.08
CA VAL A 194 -17.64 9.96 8.14
C VAL A 194 -17.36 11.43 8.47
N ASN A 195 -18.40 12.22 8.76
CA ASN A 195 -18.21 13.63 9.07
C ASN A 195 -17.39 13.82 10.36
N ASP A 196 -17.64 13.00 11.38
CA ASP A 196 -16.88 13.01 12.64
C ASP A 196 -15.42 12.58 12.40
N ALA A 197 -15.20 11.50 11.64
CA ALA A 197 -13.87 11.04 11.28
C ALA A 197 -13.06 12.09 10.52
N LEU A 198 -13.70 12.84 9.61
CA LEU A 198 -13.07 13.96 8.89
C LEU A 198 -12.72 15.14 9.82
N ILE A 199 -13.53 15.42 10.85
CA ILE A 199 -13.18 16.44 11.87
C ILE A 199 -11.94 16.00 12.63
N HIS A 200 -11.94 14.76 13.14
CA HIS A 200 -10.81 14.22 13.87
C HIS A 200 -9.55 14.13 13.01
N CYS A 201 -9.66 13.64 11.77
CA CYS A 201 -8.56 13.61 10.81
C CYS A 201 -7.94 15.00 10.61
N THR A 202 -8.75 16.06 10.46
CA THR A 202 -8.25 17.43 10.31
C THR A 202 -7.37 17.84 11.48
N ASN A 203 -7.79 17.53 12.71
CA ASN A 203 -7.04 17.85 13.93
C ASN A 203 -5.76 17.01 14.03
N LEU A 204 -5.87 15.68 13.87
CA LEU A 204 -4.75 14.74 13.89
C LEU A 204 -3.65 15.14 12.91
N ALA A 205 -4.03 15.43 11.65
CA ALA A 205 -3.08 15.80 10.62
C ALA A 205 -2.46 17.18 10.88
N THR A 206 -3.23 18.14 11.41
CA THR A 206 -2.71 19.47 11.80
C THR A 206 -1.67 19.36 12.93
N ASP A 207 -1.95 18.55 13.95
CA ASP A 207 -1.02 18.30 15.06
C ASP A 207 0.23 17.55 14.58
N ALA A 208 0.05 16.52 13.75
CA ALA A 208 1.14 15.78 13.16
C ALA A 208 2.04 16.66 12.28
N ALA A 209 1.47 17.59 11.51
CA ALA A 209 2.24 18.53 10.71
C ALA A 209 3.18 19.39 11.57
N ARG A 210 2.72 19.86 12.74
CA ARG A 210 3.54 20.59 13.71
C ARG A 210 4.58 19.69 14.39
N ALA A 211 4.17 18.49 14.80
CA ALA A 211 5.06 17.53 15.46
C ALA A 211 6.18 17.07 14.53
N ALA A 212 5.94 16.93 13.23
CA ALA A 212 6.96 16.58 12.25
C ALA A 212 8.12 17.58 12.23
N VAL A 213 7.83 18.86 12.50
CA VAL A 213 8.87 19.88 12.60
C VAL A 213 9.54 19.84 13.96
N ASN A 214 8.80 19.68 15.06
CA ASN A 214 9.33 19.98 16.40
C ASN A 214 9.67 18.77 17.26
N ASN A 215 9.24 17.56 16.89
CA ASN A 215 9.38 16.35 17.71
C ASN A 215 10.36 15.35 17.09
N GLU A 216 11.65 15.54 17.40
CA GLU A 216 12.73 14.67 16.91
C GLU A 216 12.53 13.20 17.28
N LYS A 217 12.11 12.93 18.52
CA LYS A 217 11.92 11.56 19.03
C LYS A 217 10.91 10.80 18.17
N LYS A 218 9.72 11.36 17.96
CA LYS A 218 8.68 10.71 17.14
C LYS A 218 9.10 10.64 15.66
N MET A 219 9.74 11.67 15.10
CA MET A 219 10.25 11.57 13.72
C MET A 219 11.25 10.44 13.52
N LYS A 220 12.20 10.27 14.45
CA LYS A 220 13.15 9.13 14.42
C LYS A 220 12.45 7.78 14.62
N GLU A 221 11.44 7.72 15.47
CA GLU A 221 10.69 6.48 15.71
C GLU A 221 9.91 6.01 14.48
N TYR A 222 9.11 6.89 13.87
CA TYR A 222 8.21 6.52 12.77
C TYR A 222 8.90 6.60 11.41
N PHE A 223 9.66 7.67 11.14
CA PHE A 223 10.26 7.92 9.82
C PHE A 223 11.76 7.58 9.74
N LYS A 224 12.37 7.15 10.84
CA LYS A 224 13.79 6.73 10.92
C LYS A 224 14.80 7.85 10.61
N THR A 225 14.35 9.10 10.59
CA THR A 225 15.18 10.26 10.29
C THR A 225 14.59 11.53 10.92
N PHE A 226 15.44 12.55 11.12
CA PHE A 226 15.03 13.90 11.49
C PHE A 226 15.70 14.96 10.60
N SER A 227 16.04 14.60 9.37
CA SER A 227 16.60 15.56 8.41
C SER A 227 15.60 16.67 8.08
N ASN A 228 16.10 17.85 7.71
CA ASN A 228 15.26 18.98 7.33
C ASN A 228 14.30 18.63 6.18
N ASP A 229 14.75 17.87 5.20
CA ASP A 229 13.94 17.46 4.06
C ASP A 229 12.83 16.47 4.45
N ALA A 230 13.13 15.51 5.32
CA ALA A 230 12.13 14.59 5.84
C ALA A 230 11.06 15.32 6.69
N ARG A 231 11.48 16.23 7.58
CA ARG A 231 10.57 17.05 8.40
C ARG A 231 9.63 17.87 7.51
N ARG A 232 10.18 18.53 6.47
CA ARG A 232 9.40 19.30 5.50
C ARG A 232 8.44 18.42 4.71
N ALA A 233 8.90 17.26 4.23
CA ALA A 233 8.07 16.33 3.48
C ALA A 233 6.88 15.83 4.30
N VAL A 234 7.12 15.35 5.54
CA VAL A 234 6.06 14.86 6.42
C VAL A 234 5.11 15.99 6.80
N SER A 235 5.63 17.17 7.16
CA SER A 235 4.80 18.33 7.52
C SER A 235 3.90 18.79 6.37
N LEU A 236 4.45 18.84 5.14
CA LEU A 236 3.70 19.18 3.94
C LEU A 236 2.61 18.14 3.63
N THR A 237 2.94 16.85 3.70
CA THR A 237 1.96 15.78 3.51
C THR A 237 0.82 15.88 4.52
N MET A 238 1.13 16.03 5.81
CA MET A 238 0.10 16.16 6.84
C MET A 238 -0.74 17.43 6.68
N THR A 239 -0.15 18.54 6.24
CA THR A 239 -0.90 19.76 5.92
C THR A 239 -1.88 19.53 4.76
N LYS A 240 -1.45 18.83 3.71
CA LYS A 240 -2.34 18.48 2.59
C LYS A 240 -3.47 17.55 3.03
N VAL A 241 -3.19 16.55 3.88
CA VAL A 241 -4.24 15.69 4.45
C VAL A 241 -5.22 16.50 5.29
N ALA A 242 -4.74 17.42 6.14
CA ALA A 242 -5.61 18.27 6.95
C ALA A 242 -6.54 19.13 6.09
N ASN A 243 -6.03 19.65 4.96
CA ASN A 243 -6.84 20.42 4.01
C ASN A 243 -7.90 19.54 3.34
N GLU A 244 -7.53 18.33 2.89
CA GLU A 244 -8.48 17.41 2.26
C GLU A 244 -9.55 16.93 3.25
N CYS A 245 -9.20 16.64 4.51
CA CYS A 245 -10.16 16.30 5.56
C CYS A 245 -11.13 17.45 5.91
N ARG A 246 -10.71 18.70 5.68
CA ARG A 246 -11.57 19.88 5.86
C ARG A 246 -12.51 20.10 4.69
N SER A 247 -12.12 19.70 3.48
CA SER A 247 -12.93 19.87 2.27
C SER A 247 -14.20 19.01 2.34
N ARG A 248 -15.33 19.65 2.68
CA ARG A 248 -16.66 18.98 2.75
C ARG A 248 -17.46 19.05 1.46
N LEU A 249 -16.96 19.77 0.46
CA LEU A 249 -17.61 19.95 -0.83
C LEU A 249 -16.74 19.36 -1.93
N ALA A 250 -17.36 18.63 -2.86
CA ALA A 250 -16.68 18.00 -3.98
C ALA A 250 -15.88 18.99 -4.85
N THR A 251 -16.28 20.27 -4.89
CA THR A 251 -15.58 21.33 -5.63
C THR A 251 -14.28 21.81 -4.98
N GLN A 252 -14.05 21.46 -3.71
CA GLN A 252 -12.88 21.85 -2.91
C GLN A 252 -12.00 20.66 -2.51
N SER A 253 -12.45 19.45 -2.81
CA SER A 253 -11.76 18.20 -2.49
C SER A 253 -11.06 17.67 -3.73
N VAL A 254 -9.90 17.04 -3.54
CA VAL A 254 -9.15 16.41 -4.64
C VAL A 254 -9.61 14.98 -4.92
N SER A 255 -10.54 14.45 -4.11
CA SER A 255 -11.00 13.08 -4.17
C SER A 255 -12.49 12.91 -3.85
N SER A 256 -13.05 11.72 -4.10
CA SER A 256 -14.36 11.32 -3.60
C SER A 256 -14.22 10.30 -2.47
N LEU A 257 -15.12 10.31 -1.49
CA LEU A 257 -15.17 9.31 -0.43
C LEU A 257 -16.54 8.60 -0.47
N TYR A 258 -16.52 7.29 -0.68
CA TYR A 258 -17.72 6.46 -0.72
C TYR A 258 -17.87 5.65 0.57
N CYS A 259 -19.13 5.41 0.97
CA CYS A 259 -19.47 4.49 2.07
C CYS A 259 -19.89 3.09 1.57
N THR A 260 -19.81 2.88 0.25
CA THR A 260 -20.26 1.70 -0.46
C THR A 260 -19.15 1.19 -1.34
N ASP A 261 -19.02 -0.13 -1.43
CA ASP A 261 -17.97 -0.77 -2.21
C ASP A 261 -18.24 -0.65 -3.72
N VAL A 262 -17.59 0.32 -4.34
CA VAL A 262 -17.70 0.62 -5.78
C VAL A 262 -16.65 -0.11 -6.61
N TYR A 263 -15.81 -0.96 -6.01
CA TYR A 263 -14.73 -1.69 -6.70
C TYR A 263 -14.68 -3.18 -6.33
N SER A 264 -15.64 -3.66 -5.52
CA SER A 264 -15.70 -5.04 -4.99
C SER A 264 -14.46 -5.44 -4.18
N SER A 265 -13.78 -4.46 -3.57
CA SER A 265 -12.53 -4.63 -2.81
C SER A 265 -12.75 -4.70 -1.30
N CYS A 266 -13.97 -4.46 -0.81
CA CYS A 266 -14.29 -4.66 0.59
C CYS A 266 -14.48 -6.16 0.86
N LYS A 267 -13.42 -6.79 1.38
CA LYS A 267 -13.40 -8.18 1.84
C LYS A 267 -13.12 -8.25 3.35
N ASP A 268 -13.23 -9.45 3.90
CA ASP A 268 -12.87 -9.69 5.30
C ASP A 268 -11.42 -9.29 5.58
N GLY A 269 -11.24 -8.51 6.65
CA GLY A 269 -9.95 -7.95 7.01
C GLY A 269 -9.61 -6.62 6.31
N VAL A 270 -10.50 -6.03 5.51
CA VAL A 270 -10.31 -4.72 4.87
C VAL A 270 -11.19 -3.66 5.54
N LEU A 271 -10.58 -2.59 6.05
CA LEU A 271 -11.25 -1.44 6.67
C LEU A 271 -11.66 -0.40 5.62
N ALA A 272 -10.77 -0.09 4.69
CA ALA A 272 -10.99 0.90 3.66
C ALA A 272 -10.04 0.65 2.48
N TYR A 273 -10.25 1.35 1.37
CA TYR A 273 -9.33 1.34 0.25
C TYR A 273 -9.32 2.63 -0.55
N THR A 274 -8.23 2.88 -1.27
CA THR A 274 -8.06 4.01 -2.19
C THR A 274 -7.73 3.51 -3.59
N VAL A 275 -8.30 4.15 -4.61
CA VAL A 275 -7.87 4.00 -6.01
C VAL A 275 -7.28 5.32 -6.47
N PRO A 276 -5.95 5.53 -6.33
CA PRO A 276 -5.33 6.83 -6.54
C PRO A 276 -5.52 7.38 -7.96
N SER A 277 -5.58 6.50 -8.95
CA SER A 277 -5.77 6.83 -10.36
C SER A 277 -7.15 7.38 -10.68
N LEU A 278 -8.16 6.95 -9.93
CA LEU A 278 -9.55 7.38 -10.05
C LEU A 278 -9.94 8.41 -8.99
N LYS A 279 -8.99 8.80 -8.12
CA LYS A 279 -9.14 9.85 -7.10
C LYS A 279 -10.33 9.60 -6.19
N TYR A 280 -10.48 8.38 -5.69
CA TYR A 280 -11.48 8.11 -4.66
C TYR A 280 -11.00 7.12 -3.63
N MET A 281 -11.68 7.18 -2.49
CA MET A 281 -11.51 6.33 -1.32
C MET A 281 -12.85 5.69 -0.98
N VAL A 282 -12.81 4.55 -0.31
CA VAL A 282 -13.99 3.82 0.12
C VAL A 282 -13.80 3.32 1.54
N ASN A 283 -14.77 3.60 2.40
CA ASN A 283 -14.86 2.98 3.71
C ASN A 283 -15.64 1.68 3.59
N CYS A 284 -15.03 0.55 3.96
CA CYS A 284 -15.66 -0.76 3.93
C CYS A 284 -16.56 -0.99 5.16
N PRO A 285 -17.42 -2.03 5.18
CA PRO A 285 -18.32 -2.28 6.31
C PRO A 285 -17.63 -2.37 7.68
N LEU A 286 -16.40 -2.90 7.76
CA LEU A 286 -15.64 -2.97 9.01
C LEU A 286 -15.31 -1.58 9.59
N TYR A 287 -15.08 -0.57 8.75
CA TYR A 287 -14.86 0.81 9.19
C TYR A 287 -16.05 1.32 10.02
N PHE A 288 -17.26 1.05 9.55
CA PHE A 288 -18.48 1.50 10.22
C PHE A 288 -18.83 0.63 11.43
N ASN A 289 -18.68 -0.69 11.29
CA ASN A 289 -19.24 -1.62 12.25
C ASN A 289 -18.29 -1.95 13.41
N ARG A 290 -16.98 -1.72 13.26
CA ARG A 290 -15.96 -2.21 14.21
C ARG A 290 -14.97 -1.16 14.70
N LEU A 291 -14.76 -0.06 13.97
CA LEU A 291 -13.83 0.97 14.41
C LEU A 291 -14.52 2.02 15.29
N PRO A 292 -13.87 2.45 16.39
CA PRO A 292 -14.31 3.65 17.11
C PRO A 292 -14.04 4.90 16.24
N SER A 293 -14.71 6.01 16.55
CA SER A 293 -14.48 7.28 15.85
C SER A 293 -13.05 7.79 16.02
N LEU A 294 -12.55 7.78 17.26
CA LEU A 294 -11.18 8.14 17.64
C LEU A 294 -10.75 7.29 18.84
N THR A 295 -9.58 6.64 18.75
CA THR A 295 -9.03 5.82 19.83
C THR A 295 -8.16 6.64 20.78
N LYS A 296 -8.03 6.17 22.02
CA LYS A 296 -7.08 6.67 23.02
C LYS A 296 -5.92 5.71 23.28
N THR A 297 -5.88 4.61 22.53
CA THR A 297 -4.88 3.54 22.68
C THR A 297 -3.77 3.72 21.64
N CYS A 298 -2.53 3.64 22.11
CA CYS A 298 -1.35 3.73 21.24
C CYS A 298 -1.43 2.74 20.08
N HIS A 299 -1.25 3.25 18.88
CA HIS A 299 -1.16 2.48 17.64
C HIS A 299 -2.44 1.71 17.27
N ALA A 300 -3.52 1.86 18.05
CA ALA A 300 -4.81 1.29 17.71
C ALA A 300 -5.41 2.01 16.49
N GLN A 301 -6.24 1.29 15.76
CA GLN A 301 -6.93 1.81 14.58
C GLN A 301 -8.27 2.41 14.98
N ASP A 302 -8.67 3.45 14.27
CA ASP A 302 -9.97 4.11 14.40
C ASP A 302 -10.39 4.68 13.03
N GLN A 303 -11.58 5.27 12.97
CA GLN A 303 -12.11 5.86 11.75
C GLN A 303 -11.26 7.04 11.27
N ALA A 304 -10.82 7.92 12.18
CA ALA A 304 -10.05 9.12 11.85
C ALA A 304 -8.68 8.82 11.22
N THR A 305 -7.94 7.89 11.83
CA THR A 305 -6.62 7.43 11.36
C THR A 305 -6.72 6.57 10.12
N THR A 306 -7.80 5.80 9.95
CA THR A 306 -8.09 5.08 8.70
C THR A 306 -8.36 6.06 7.56
N THR A 307 -9.18 7.09 7.78
CA THR A 307 -9.40 8.14 6.78
C THR A 307 -8.10 8.88 6.43
N LEU A 308 -7.27 9.20 7.44
CA LEU A 308 -5.96 9.80 7.23
C LEU A 308 -5.05 8.90 6.37
N HIS A 309 -4.98 7.60 6.67
CA HIS A 309 -4.22 6.60 5.91
C HIS A 309 -4.61 6.64 4.43
N GLU A 310 -5.90 6.49 4.13
CA GLU A 310 -6.41 6.47 2.74
C GLU A 310 -6.08 7.77 1.99
N MET A 311 -6.18 8.93 2.65
CA MET A 311 -5.83 10.20 2.02
C MET A 311 -4.35 10.31 1.64
N THR A 312 -3.45 9.61 2.33
CA THR A 312 -2.03 9.64 1.96
C THR A 312 -1.76 8.91 0.63
N HIS A 313 -2.60 7.93 0.27
CA HIS A 313 -2.48 7.21 -1.01
C HIS A 313 -2.80 8.08 -2.21
N LEU A 314 -3.59 9.14 -2.04
CA LEU A 314 -3.89 10.08 -3.12
C LEU A 314 -2.61 10.72 -3.64
N THR A 315 -2.41 10.68 -4.96
CA THR A 315 -1.20 11.20 -5.63
C THR A 315 -1.06 12.71 -5.46
N GLN A 316 -2.18 13.43 -5.33
CA GLN A 316 -2.21 14.87 -5.06
C GLN A 316 -1.67 15.22 -3.67
N ILE A 317 -1.77 14.26 -2.73
CA ILE A 317 -1.32 14.40 -1.35
C ILE A 317 0.13 13.95 -1.23
N ARG A 318 0.37 12.64 -1.36
CA ARG A 318 1.71 12.04 -1.24
C ARG A 318 1.94 10.85 -2.17
N GLY A 319 0.91 10.05 -2.45
CA GLY A 319 1.06 8.80 -3.21
C GLY A 319 1.82 7.75 -2.40
N THR A 320 1.47 7.58 -1.12
CA THR A 320 2.05 6.53 -0.28
C THR A 320 1.68 5.13 -0.79
N LEU A 321 2.49 4.14 -0.42
CA LEU A 321 2.36 2.73 -0.73
C LEU A 321 2.16 1.93 0.56
N ASP A 322 1.76 0.66 0.43
CA ASP A 322 1.58 -0.27 1.55
C ASP A 322 2.65 -1.37 1.63
N TRP A 323 3.25 -1.74 0.50
CA TRP A 323 4.21 -2.85 0.37
C TRP A 323 3.78 -4.19 1.01
N GLY A 324 2.49 -4.40 1.23
CA GLY A 324 1.96 -5.61 1.87
C GLY A 324 2.32 -5.73 3.37
N VAL A 325 2.71 -4.63 4.03
CA VAL A 325 3.08 -4.64 5.45
C VAL A 325 2.29 -3.60 6.23
N TYR A 326 1.80 -3.96 7.41
CA TYR A 326 0.83 -3.13 8.15
C TYR A 326 1.06 -3.19 9.66
N GLY A 327 0.70 -2.10 10.34
CA GLY A 327 0.80 -1.96 11.79
C GLY A 327 2.16 -1.48 12.30
N TYR A 328 2.21 -1.20 13.60
CA TYR A 328 3.38 -0.61 14.26
C TYR A 328 4.63 -1.50 14.20
N ASP A 329 4.46 -2.81 14.38
CA ASP A 329 5.57 -3.75 14.31
C ASP A 329 6.18 -3.84 12.91
N ALA A 330 5.35 -3.76 11.86
CA ALA A 330 5.82 -3.74 10.49
C ALA A 330 6.67 -2.51 10.17
N ILE A 331 6.19 -1.29 10.49
CA ILE A 331 6.91 -0.05 10.16
C ILE A 331 8.25 0.09 10.89
N LYS A 332 8.46 -0.67 11.99
CA LYS A 332 9.76 -0.74 12.66
C LYS A 332 10.82 -1.42 11.82
N THR A 333 10.43 -2.33 10.92
CA THR A 333 11.34 -3.09 10.05
C THR A 333 11.68 -2.38 8.74
N LEU A 334 10.91 -1.34 8.38
CA LEU A 334 11.10 -0.57 7.16
C LEU A 334 12.21 0.49 7.31
N PRO A 335 13.04 0.70 6.27
CA PRO A 335 14.03 1.79 6.24
C PRO A 335 13.35 3.15 6.05
N SER A 336 14.12 4.24 6.22
CA SER A 336 13.59 5.62 6.21
C SER A 336 12.91 5.97 4.89
N GLU A 337 13.54 5.61 3.77
CA GLU A 337 13.07 5.90 2.41
C GLU A 337 11.70 5.27 2.17
N LYS A 338 11.48 4.08 2.77
CA LYS A 338 10.20 3.41 2.77
C LYS A 338 9.21 4.10 3.71
N ASN A 339 9.56 4.35 4.97
CA ASN A 339 8.64 4.96 5.91
C ASN A 339 8.14 6.36 5.52
N LEU A 340 8.94 7.13 4.77
CA LEU A 340 8.53 8.43 4.20
C LEU A 340 7.48 8.34 3.08
N PHE A 341 7.17 7.12 2.62
CA PHE A 341 6.18 6.81 1.60
C PHE A 341 5.23 5.69 2.02
N HIS A 342 5.13 5.36 3.31
CA HIS A 342 4.25 4.30 3.81
C HIS A 342 3.01 4.86 4.50
N ALA A 343 1.80 4.45 4.09
CA ALA A 343 0.56 5.05 4.58
C ALA A 343 0.34 4.85 6.09
N ASP A 344 0.62 3.66 6.61
CA ASP A 344 0.54 3.37 8.05
C ASP A 344 1.48 4.22 8.89
N THR A 345 2.66 4.56 8.36
CA THR A 345 3.63 5.37 9.11
C THR A 345 3.05 6.74 9.42
N PHE A 346 2.30 7.34 8.49
CA PHE A 346 1.62 8.62 8.70
C PHE A 346 0.50 8.51 9.73
N CYS A 347 -0.40 7.53 9.62
CA CYS A 347 -1.52 7.43 10.56
C CYS A 347 -1.08 7.03 11.97
N LEU A 348 -0.07 6.16 12.10
CA LEU A 348 0.53 5.78 13.38
C LEU A 348 1.27 6.95 14.03
N PHE A 349 2.01 7.73 13.24
CA PHE A 349 2.65 8.96 13.72
C PHE A 349 1.59 9.94 14.26
N ALA A 350 0.52 10.20 13.52
CA ALA A 350 -0.56 11.10 13.93
C ALA A 350 -1.29 10.62 15.19
N ASN A 351 -1.61 9.31 15.28
CA ASN A 351 -2.16 8.69 16.49
C ASN A 351 -1.24 8.92 17.70
N SER A 352 0.05 8.65 17.54
CA SER A 352 1.03 8.79 18.64
C SER A 352 1.18 10.25 19.09
N VAL A 353 1.08 11.21 18.17
CA VAL A 353 1.15 12.64 18.48
C VAL A 353 -0.08 13.05 19.29
N ASN A 354 -1.26 12.61 18.87
CA ASN A 354 -2.53 12.91 19.55
C ASN A 354 -2.62 12.32 20.96
N ILE A 355 -2.12 11.10 21.17
CA ILE A 355 -2.11 10.46 22.50
C ILE A 355 -1.04 11.10 23.41
N GLY A 356 -0.04 11.75 22.83
CA GLY A 356 1.02 12.45 23.57
C GLY A 356 2.00 11.47 24.21
N SER A 357 2.63 11.88 25.33
CA SER A 357 3.77 11.19 25.96
C SER A 357 3.53 9.79 26.51
N LYS A 358 2.26 9.34 26.55
CA LYS A 358 1.89 7.95 26.84
C LYS A 358 2.12 7.03 25.63
N CYS A 359 2.50 7.64 24.52
CA CYS A 359 2.92 7.15 23.22
C CYS A 359 4.19 7.91 22.77
#